data_AF-A0AAD5NIE6-F1
#
_entry.id   AF-A0AAD5NIE6-F1
#
_cell.length_a   1.000
_cell.length_b   1.000
_cell.length_c   1.000
_cell.angle_alpha   90.00
_cell.angle_beta   90.00
_cell.angle_gamma   90.00
#
_symmetry.space_group_name_H-M   'P 1'
#
loop_
_entity.id
_entity.type
_entity.pdbx_description
1 polymer ?
#
loop_
_entity_poly.entity_id
_entity_poly.type
_entity_poly.pdbx_seq_one_letter_code
_entity_poly.pdbx_strand_id
1 'polypeptide(L)'
;MTRVSKNTTPPKSRRWQMLQPEGRREITEPDQNPKPKPLIRKVSKMLRDNKNMEKYYEPRAVSIGLLHHGRDKFSLVERHKLKLAKLFITENGVDEFGLHSKIKAKIVRLKQCYAKRM
;
A
#
# COMPACT_ATOMS: atom_id res chain seq x y z
N MET A 1 -8.88 -51.07 23.21
CA MET A 1 -9.29 -49.68 23.54
C MET A 1 -8.07 -49.01 24.16
N THR A 2 -7.46 -47.91 23.70
CA THR A 2 -8.02 -46.67 23.13
C THR A 2 -6.90 -45.91 22.40
N ARG A 3 -7.22 -45.26 21.27
CA ARG A 3 -6.43 -44.18 20.61
C ARG A 3 -6.27 -42.98 21.55
N VAL A 4 -5.15 -42.24 21.47
CA VAL A 4 -5.15 -40.77 21.30
C VAL A 4 -3.90 -40.33 20.53
N SER A 5 -4.09 -39.89 19.29
CA SER A 5 -3.14 -39.08 18.52
C SER A 5 -3.17 -37.65 19.04
N LYS A 6 -2.04 -37.12 19.51
CA LYS A 6 -1.93 -35.72 19.93
C LYS A 6 -1.56 -34.88 18.72
N ASN A 7 -2.58 -34.39 18.01
CA ASN A 7 -2.41 -33.42 16.93
C ASN A 7 -2.37 -32.03 17.55
N THR A 8 -1.20 -31.58 17.99
CA THR A 8 -1.05 -30.23 18.55
C THR A 8 -0.83 -29.22 17.42
N THR A 9 -1.84 -28.37 17.17
CA THR A 9 -1.72 -27.24 16.24
C THR A 9 -0.77 -26.19 16.82
N PRO A 10 0.22 -25.68 16.07
CA PRO A 10 1.14 -24.69 16.62
C PRO A 10 0.43 -23.32 16.76
N PRO A 11 0.81 -22.51 17.78
CA PRO A 11 0.16 -21.23 18.03
C PRO A 11 0.39 -20.25 16.88
N LYS A 12 -0.68 -19.52 16.51
CA LYS A 12 -0.75 -18.53 15.42
C LYS A 12 0.26 -17.37 15.52
N SER A 13 1.06 -17.28 16.59
CA SER A 13 1.99 -16.16 16.82
C SER A 13 3.28 -16.23 16.00
N ARG A 14 3.69 -17.42 15.52
CA ARG A 14 4.93 -17.55 14.72
C ARG A 14 4.83 -16.94 13.31
N ARG A 15 3.61 -16.81 12.76
CA ARG A 15 3.40 -16.30 11.39
C ARG A 15 3.75 -14.81 11.23
N TRP A 16 3.60 -14.02 12.30
CA TRP A 16 3.89 -12.58 12.28
C TRP A 16 5.36 -12.25 12.55
N GLN A 17 6.10 -13.19 13.17
CA GLN A 17 7.53 -13.01 13.46
C GLN A 17 8.40 -13.06 12.19
N MET A 18 7.94 -13.72 11.12
CA MET A 18 8.59 -13.74 9.81
C MET A 18 8.47 -12.43 9.01
N LEU A 19 7.64 -11.48 9.45
CA LEU A 19 7.45 -10.19 8.77
C LEU A 19 8.25 -9.04 9.39
N GLN A 20 9.16 -9.34 10.31
CA GLN A 20 10.15 -8.35 10.72
C GLN A 20 11.08 -8.08 9.53
N PRO A 21 11.21 -6.84 9.04
CA PRO A 21 12.17 -6.54 8.00
C PRO A 21 13.57 -6.71 8.60
N GLU A 22 14.24 -7.78 8.18
CA GLU A 22 15.68 -7.95 8.38
C GLU A 22 16.41 -6.69 7.92
N GLY A 23 17.06 -6.01 8.87
CA GLY A 23 18.03 -4.95 8.64
C GLY A 23 17.56 -3.79 7.76
N ARG A 24 17.25 -2.64 8.37
CA ARG A 24 17.35 -1.35 7.68
C ARG A 24 18.80 -1.18 7.24
N ARG A 25 19.15 -1.60 6.03
CA ARG A 25 20.38 -1.17 5.37
C ARG A 25 20.25 0.34 5.17
N GLU A 26 21.04 1.09 5.89
CA GLU A 26 21.31 2.48 5.56
C GLU A 26 21.95 2.48 4.17
N ILE A 27 21.27 3.09 3.20
CA ILE A 27 21.73 3.12 1.81
C ILE A 27 22.76 4.24 1.72
N THR A 28 23.96 4.00 2.24
CA THR A 28 25.10 4.89 2.10
C THR A 28 26.12 4.16 1.25
N GLU A 29 25.95 4.20 -0.06
CA GLU A 29 27.04 4.09 -1.05
C GLU A 29 26.51 4.62 -2.40
N PRO A 30 27.18 5.59 -3.05
CA PRO A 30 26.79 6.05 -4.38
C PRO A 30 27.21 5.01 -5.42
N ASP A 31 26.24 4.27 -5.95
CA ASP A 31 26.40 3.42 -7.14
C ASP A 31 26.96 4.26 -8.30
N GLN A 32 28.24 4.02 -8.64
CA GLN A 32 29.02 4.76 -9.65
C GLN A 32 28.55 4.51 -11.09
N ASN A 33 27.42 3.82 -11.29
CA ASN A 33 26.79 3.68 -12.59
C ASN A 33 25.26 3.79 -12.43
N PRO A 34 24.64 4.96 -12.68
CA PRO A 34 23.21 5.14 -12.49
C PRO A 34 22.44 4.36 -13.56
N LYS A 35 22.23 3.06 -13.34
CA LYS A 35 21.24 2.31 -14.10
C LYS A 35 19.90 3.02 -13.90
N PRO A 36 19.21 3.43 -14.98
CA PRO A 36 17.95 4.14 -14.84
C PRO A 36 16.97 3.26 -14.06
N LYS A 37 16.48 3.77 -12.93
CA LYS A 37 15.47 3.05 -12.12
C LYS A 37 14.27 2.74 -13.02
N PRO A 38 13.84 1.46 -13.14
CA PRO A 38 12.71 1.12 -13.99
C PRO A 38 11.47 1.88 -13.49
N LEU A 39 10.85 2.65 -14.39
CA LEU A 39 9.66 3.43 -14.09
C LEU A 39 8.41 2.55 -14.18
N ILE A 40 7.46 2.79 -13.28
CA ILE A 40 6.16 2.13 -13.29
C ILE A 40 5.38 2.63 -14.51
N ARG A 41 5.06 1.73 -15.44
CA ARG A 41 4.21 2.07 -16.60
C ARG A 41 2.78 2.28 -16.12
N LYS A 42 2.18 3.41 -16.50
CA LYS A 42 0.75 3.62 -16.33
C LYS A 42 -0.01 2.74 -17.33
N VAL A 43 -1.14 2.19 -16.91
CA VAL A 43 -2.14 1.61 -17.83
C VAL A 43 -2.39 2.62 -18.95
N SER A 44 -2.31 2.17 -20.21
CA SER A 44 -2.44 3.04 -21.38
C SER A 44 -3.81 3.72 -21.40
N LYS A 45 -3.87 4.93 -21.99
CA LYS A 45 -5.10 5.72 -22.03
C LYS A 45 -6.24 4.97 -22.74
N MET A 46 -5.95 4.29 -23.85
CA MET A 46 -6.91 3.45 -24.57
C MET A 46 -7.57 2.39 -23.68
N LEU A 47 -6.79 1.74 -22.81
CA LEU A 47 -7.32 0.72 -21.91
C LEU A 47 -8.10 1.35 -20.75
N ARG A 48 -7.66 2.50 -20.23
CA ARG A 48 -8.35 3.23 -19.15
C ARG A 48 -9.70 3.80 -19.60
N ASP A 49 -9.76 4.33 -20.82
CA ASP A 49 -10.96 5.00 -21.34
C ASP A 49 -11.97 4.00 -21.92
N ASN A 50 -11.57 2.73 -22.07
CA ASN A 50 -12.46 1.66 -22.48
C ASN A 50 -13.36 1.22 -21.33
N LYS A 51 -14.65 1.55 -21.40
CA LYS A 51 -15.68 1.16 -20.41
C LYS A 51 -15.74 -0.35 -20.16
N ASN A 52 -15.48 -1.17 -21.18
CA ASN A 52 -15.47 -2.63 -21.04
C ASN A 52 -14.32 -3.13 -20.16
N MET A 53 -13.29 -2.30 -19.97
CA MET A 53 -12.09 -2.63 -19.21
C MET A 53 -12.03 -1.96 -17.83
N GLU A 54 -12.91 -1.00 -17.53
CA GLU A 54 -12.91 -0.27 -16.24
C GLU A 54 -12.94 -1.23 -15.04
N LYS A 55 -13.72 -2.30 -15.12
CA LYS A 55 -13.85 -3.34 -14.08
C LYS A 55 -12.54 -4.03 -13.68
N TYR A 56 -11.52 -4.02 -14.55
CA TYR A 56 -10.21 -4.62 -14.26
C TYR A 56 -9.24 -3.65 -13.59
N TYR A 57 -9.49 -2.36 -13.71
CA TYR A 57 -8.67 -1.30 -13.10
C TYR A 57 -9.27 -0.74 -11.82
N GLU A 58 -10.48 -1.19 -11.48
CA GLU A 58 -11.17 -0.85 -10.26
C GLU A 58 -10.88 -1.86 -9.13
N PRO A 59 -10.60 -1.38 -7.90
CA PRO A 59 -10.48 -2.21 -6.72
C PRO A 59 -11.76 -3.03 -6.50
N ARG A 60 -11.61 -4.35 -6.42
CA ARG A 60 -12.74 -5.27 -6.22
C ARG A 60 -13.31 -5.27 -4.80
N ALA A 61 -12.49 -4.89 -3.82
CA ALA A 61 -12.86 -4.97 -2.40
C ALA A 61 -12.58 -3.67 -1.66
N VAL A 62 -11.34 -3.15 -1.74
CA VAL A 62 -10.93 -1.98 -0.95
C VAL A 62 -10.05 -1.06 -1.80
N SER A 63 -10.50 0.19 -1.98
CA SER A 63 -9.66 1.25 -2.55
C SER A 63 -8.83 1.88 -1.44
N ILE A 64 -7.56 1.48 -1.31
CA ILE A 64 -6.63 2.08 -0.33
C ILE A 64 -6.00 3.39 -0.89
N GLY A 65 -6.23 3.72 -2.16
CA GLY A 65 -5.67 4.89 -2.84
C GLY A 65 -6.66 6.05 -3.07
N LEU A 66 -6.11 7.20 -3.50
CA LEU A 66 -6.85 8.41 -3.90
C LEU A 66 -7.70 8.23 -5.18
N LEU A 67 -7.49 7.14 -5.93
CA LEU A 67 -8.01 7.00 -7.29
C LEU A 67 -9.53 6.81 -7.39
N HIS A 68 -10.19 6.42 -6.29
CA HIS A 68 -11.65 6.16 -6.27
C HIS A 68 -12.40 6.95 -5.20
N HIS A 69 -11.87 8.11 -4.81
CA HIS A 69 -12.57 9.01 -3.92
C HIS A 69 -13.92 9.43 -4.52
N GLY A 70 -14.95 9.58 -3.68
CA GLY A 70 -16.28 10.04 -4.09
C GLY A 70 -17.15 9.02 -4.84
N ARG A 71 -16.69 7.77 -5.03
CA ARG A 71 -17.55 6.70 -5.57
C ARG A 71 -18.33 6.03 -4.43
N ASP A 72 -19.66 5.99 -4.50
CA ASP A 72 -20.53 5.47 -3.42
C ASP A 72 -20.19 4.06 -2.96
N LYS A 73 -19.84 3.19 -3.91
CA LYS A 73 -19.39 1.81 -3.64
C LYS A 73 -18.19 1.69 -2.73
N PHE A 74 -17.39 2.75 -2.57
CA PHE A 74 -16.23 2.78 -1.69
C PHE A 74 -16.42 3.67 -0.47
N SER A 75 -17.62 4.21 -0.24
CA SER A 75 -17.91 5.09 0.90
C SER A 75 -17.54 4.47 2.25
N LEU A 76 -17.76 3.16 2.42
CA LEU A 76 -17.35 2.43 3.62
C LEU A 76 -15.84 2.49 3.82
N VAL A 77 -15.07 2.27 2.75
CA VAL A 77 -13.61 2.27 2.78
C VAL A 77 -13.07 3.67 3.04
N GLU A 78 -13.67 4.71 2.45
CA GLU A 78 -13.33 6.12 2.74
C GLU A 78 -13.46 6.42 4.24
N ARG A 79 -14.54 5.96 4.89
CA ARG A 79 -14.68 6.09 6.35
C ARG A 79 -13.60 5.33 7.12
N HIS A 80 -13.19 4.15 6.64
CA HIS A 80 -12.12 3.38 7.28
C HIS A 80 -10.74 4.04 7.12
N LYS A 81 -10.46 4.73 6.00
CA LYS A 81 -9.21 5.50 5.83
C LYS A 81 -9.05 6.53 6.94
N LEU A 82 -10.12 7.27 7.25
CA LEU A 82 -10.11 8.27 8.33
C LEU A 82 -9.89 7.64 9.70
N LYS A 83 -10.58 6.51 9.99
CA LYS A 83 -10.39 5.78 11.25
C LYS A 83 -8.96 5.28 11.40
N LEU A 84 -8.37 4.72 10.34
CA LEU A 84 -6.99 4.24 10.34
C LEU A 84 -5.99 5.39 10.50
N ALA A 85 -6.21 6.54 9.85
CA ALA A 85 -5.38 7.72 10.02
C ALA A 85 -5.44 8.25 11.47
N LYS A 86 -6.64 8.33 12.05
CA LYS A 86 -6.83 8.72 13.46
C LYS A 86 -6.13 7.76 14.41
N LEU A 87 -6.30 6.45 14.21
CA LEU A 87 -5.64 5.43 15.02
C LEU A 87 -4.11 5.57 14.94
N PHE A 88 -3.57 5.72 13.73
CA PHE A 88 -2.15 5.93 13.51
C PHE A 88 -1.61 7.17 14.23
N ILE A 89 -2.35 8.30 14.17
CA ILE A 89 -2.03 9.54 14.89
C ILE A 89 -1.96 9.28 16.40
N THR A 90 -2.99 8.66 16.96
CA THR A 90 -3.09 8.40 18.40
C THR A 90 -2.01 7.44 18.89
N GLU A 91 -1.81 6.32 18.20
CA GLU A 91 -0.85 5.28 18.61
C GLU A 91 0.60 5.75 18.53
N ASN A 92 0.91 6.64 17.59
CA ASN A 92 2.29 7.09 17.34
C ASN A 92 2.57 8.51 17.84
N GLY A 93 1.58 9.19 18.46
CA GLY A 93 1.72 10.56 18.96
C GLY A 93 2.13 11.57 17.88
N VAL A 94 1.66 11.38 16.65
CA VAL A 94 2.07 12.21 15.50
C VAL A 94 1.09 13.35 15.28
N ASP A 95 1.60 14.55 15.03
CA ASP A 95 0.77 15.68 14.62
C ASP A 95 0.06 15.41 13.28
N GLU A 96 -1.22 15.80 13.20
CA GLU A 96 -2.08 15.62 12.04
C GLU A 96 -1.54 16.37 10.81
N PHE A 97 -1.14 17.64 10.98
CA PHE A 97 -0.61 18.46 9.89
C PHE A 97 0.73 17.89 9.38
N GLY A 98 1.58 17.43 10.31
CA GLY A 98 2.85 16.77 10.03
C GLY A 98 2.65 15.45 9.28
N LEU A 99 1.68 14.62 9.70
CA LEU A 99 1.32 13.39 8.99
C LEU A 99 0.81 13.68 7.58
N HIS A 100 -0.13 14.62 7.44
CA HIS A 100 -0.67 15.03 6.16
C HIS A 100 0.44 15.52 5.20
N SER A 101 1.34 16.37 5.69
CA SER A 101 2.48 16.89 4.93
C SER A 101 3.42 15.78 4.47
N LYS A 102 3.73 14.81 5.35
CA LYS A 102 4.53 13.62 5.02
C LYS A 102 3.86 12.75 3.94
N ILE A 103 2.55 12.52 4.05
CA ILE A 103 1.78 11.76 3.04
C ILE A 103 1.83 12.49 1.69
N LYS A 104 1.61 13.81 1.68
CA LYS A 104 1.66 14.63 0.46
C LYS A 104 3.04 14.56 -0.22
N ALA A 105 4.12 14.70 0.55
CA ALA A 105 5.48 14.57 0.05
C ALA A 105 5.76 13.17 -0.54
N LYS A 106 5.33 12.10 0.14
CA LYS A 106 5.44 10.73 -0.37
C LYS A 106 4.66 10.53 -1.66
N ILE A 107 3.46 11.09 -1.79
CA ILE A 107 2.67 11.03 -3.04
C ILE A 107 3.42 11.71 -4.19
N VAL A 108 4.01 12.89 -3.96
CA VAL A 108 4.82 13.58 -4.98
C VAL A 108 5.99 12.70 -5.44
N ARG A 109 6.73 12.10 -4.49
CA ARG A 109 7.83 11.18 -4.80
C ARG A 109 7.35 9.94 -5.57
N LEU A 110 6.23 9.34 -5.16
CA LEU A 110 5.66 8.18 -5.85
C LEU A 110 5.23 8.51 -7.29
N LYS A 111 4.70 9.72 -7.53
CA LYS A 111 4.35 10.17 -8.88
C LYS A 111 5.57 10.23 -9.82
N GLN A 112 6.76 10.52 -9.29
CA GLN A 112 8.00 10.54 -10.06
C GLN A 112 8.45 9.13 -10.46
N CYS A 113 8.01 8.08 -9.75
CA CYS A 113 8.31 6.69 -10.10
C CYS A 113 7.52 6.17 -11.30
N TYR A 114 6.52 6.92 -11.79
CA TYR A 114 5.77 6.52 -12.99
C TYR A 114 6.42 7.08 -14.25
N ALA A 115 6.38 6.28 -15.32
CA ALA A 115 6.75 6.76 -16.65
C ALA A 115 5.90 7.99 -17.01
N LYS A 116 6.55 9.05 -17.49
CA LYS A 116 5.86 10.16 -18.12
C LYS A 116 5.11 9.60 -19.34
N ARG A 117 3.93 10.15 -19.65
CA ARG A 117 3.19 9.73 -20.84
C ARG A 117 4.11 9.91 -22.04
N MET A 118 4.30 8.84 -22.81
CA MET A 118 4.70 8.97 -24.22
C MET A 118 3.52 9.50 -25.01
#